data_AF-A0A938KJ87-F1
#
_entry.id   AF-A0A938KJ87-F1
#
_cell.length_a   1.000
_cell.length_b   1.000
_cell.length_c   1.000
_cell.angle_alpha   90.00
_cell.angle_beta   90.00
_cell.angle_gamma   90.00
#
_symmetry.space_group_name_H-M   'P 1'
#
loop_
_entity.id
_entity.type
_entity.pdbx_description
1 polymer ?
#
loop_
_entity_poly.entity_id
_entity_poly.type
_entity_poly.pdbx_seq_one_letter_code
_entity_poly.pdbx_strand_id
1 'polypeptide(L)'
;TGTPLENKLLDLWSISDFVQPGYLGSQEHFNQTYDVRGTGEEGEMAQRVARRRLSSKLRPIMLRRLKRQVAKDLPERIEVRRDCELSDEQRKLYLAELRRSRDQIMQAVAEKGLQKSKIHVLAALTRLRQICCHPRLVGSDTASGKTETLMELLEPLLEEGQKVLVFSQFVQMLKLMEGECSALNIPTHVLTGESKERQQIVQAFQNDPRPGVFLLSLRAAGTGLNLTTASYVILYDPWWNPAVEAQAIDRSHRIGQTRTVHAYRLITPGTVEEKIWELQQRKAQTITDVLGEEGFARSLSKEDLDYLFSED
;
A
#
# COMPACT_ATOMS: atom_id res chain seq x y z
N THR A 1 -7.54 13.36 11.29
CA THR A 1 -6.88 12.52 10.28
C THR A 1 -6.60 11.13 10.85
N GLY A 2 -6.69 10.06 10.05
CA GLY A 2 -6.38 8.68 10.48
C GLY A 2 -4.87 8.37 10.44
N THR A 3 -4.13 9.08 9.59
CA THR A 3 -2.69 9.01 9.38
C THR A 3 -2.13 10.43 9.46
N PRO A 4 -1.81 10.95 10.65
CA PRO A 4 -1.37 12.34 10.80
C PRO A 4 0.03 12.62 10.23
N LEU A 5 0.77 11.59 9.87
CA LEU A 5 2.06 11.66 9.21
C LEU A 5 1.92 10.81 7.96
N GLU A 6 1.76 11.42 6.79
CA GLU A 6 1.56 10.69 5.53
C GLU A 6 2.85 10.61 4.71
N ASN A 7 3.67 11.66 4.79
CA ASN A 7 4.89 11.79 3.99
C ASN A 7 6.09 12.25 4.82
N LYS A 8 5.93 13.26 5.69
CA LYS A 8 7.03 13.89 6.45
C LYS A 8 6.59 14.37 7.84
N LEU A 9 7.53 14.54 8.76
CA LEU A 9 7.30 15.17 10.07
C LEU A 9 6.68 16.57 9.94
N LEU A 10 7.02 17.28 8.87
CA LEU A 10 6.43 18.60 8.56
C LEU A 10 4.91 18.55 8.38
N ASP A 11 4.32 17.42 8.00
CA ASP A 11 2.87 17.26 7.90
C ASP A 11 2.21 17.50 9.27
N LEU A 12 2.85 17.06 10.35
CA LEU A 12 2.39 17.31 11.73
C LEU A 12 2.46 18.79 12.09
N TRP A 13 3.50 19.49 11.66
CA TRP A 13 3.62 20.94 11.87
C TRP A 13 2.48 21.66 11.15
N SER A 14 2.27 21.38 9.87
CA SER A 14 1.21 22.02 9.06
C SER A 14 -0.18 21.77 9.66
N ILE A 15 -0.49 20.54 10.10
CA ILE A 15 -1.77 20.23 10.75
C ILE A 15 -1.89 20.97 12.09
N SER A 16 -0.82 21.00 12.89
CA SER A 16 -0.83 21.66 14.20
C SER A 16 -0.97 23.17 14.07
N ASP A 17 -0.28 23.79 13.11
CA ASP A 17 -0.35 25.22 12.85
C ASP A 17 -1.71 25.64 12.28
N PHE A 18 -2.34 24.78 11.48
CA PHE A 18 -3.72 24.99 11.05
C PHE A 18 -4.72 24.96 12.22
N VAL A 19 -4.59 23.97 13.12
CA VAL A 19 -5.51 23.82 14.27
C VAL A 19 -5.25 24.88 15.34
N GLN A 20 -3.98 25.19 15.60
CA GLN A 20 -3.56 26.17 16.59
C GLN A 20 -2.29 26.89 16.10
N PRO A 21 -2.44 28.02 15.38
CA PRO A 21 -1.32 28.76 14.80
C PRO A 21 -0.25 29.13 15.82
N GLY A 22 1.02 28.90 15.46
CA GLY A 22 2.18 29.20 16.29
C GLY A 22 2.44 28.23 17.45
N TYR A 23 1.61 27.20 17.67
CA TYR A 23 1.77 26.27 18.80
C TYR A 23 3.13 25.55 18.82
N LEU A 24 3.65 25.22 17.63
CA LEU A 24 4.96 24.60 17.44
C LEU A 24 6.04 25.58 16.93
N GLY A 25 5.74 26.89 16.96
CA GLY A 25 6.59 27.93 16.39
C GLY A 25 6.57 27.97 14.87
N SER A 26 7.50 28.75 14.29
CA SER A 26 7.68 28.82 12.84
C SER A 26 8.16 27.49 12.26
N GLN A 27 7.97 27.31 10.96
CA GLN A 27 8.48 26.13 10.23
C GLN A 27 9.99 25.93 10.44
N GLU A 28 10.76 27.01 10.47
CA GLU A 28 12.20 26.97 10.70
C GLU A 28 12.53 26.46 12.11
N HIS A 29 11.85 27.01 13.12
CA HIS A 29 12.00 26.55 14.50
C HIS A 29 11.61 25.08 14.65
N PHE A 30 10.55 24.66 13.97
CA PHE A 30 10.09 23.28 14.00
C PHE A 30 11.17 22.33 13.45
N ASN A 31 11.75 22.66 12.30
CA ASN A 31 12.78 21.83 11.68
C ASN A 31 14.04 21.73 12.57
N GLN A 32 14.47 22.83 13.17
CA GLN A 32 15.64 22.85 14.05
C GLN A 32 15.42 22.08 15.36
N THR A 33 14.19 22.10 15.89
CA THR A 33 13.89 21.57 17.23
C THR A 33 13.37 20.13 17.20
N TYR A 34 12.63 19.76 16.16
CA TYR A 34 11.88 18.50 16.11
C TYR A 34 12.25 17.61 14.92
N ASP A 35 12.64 18.16 13.77
CA ASP A 35 13.11 17.41 12.58
C ASP A 35 14.65 17.42 12.48
N VAL A 36 15.30 17.07 13.60
CA VAL A 36 16.76 17.10 13.72
C VAL A 36 17.38 16.02 12.82
N ARG A 37 18.32 16.42 11.96
CA ARG A 37 19.07 15.50 11.10
C ARG A 37 20.42 15.19 11.73
N GLY A 38 20.80 13.91 11.72
CA GLY A 38 22.08 13.44 12.26
C GLY A 38 22.38 12.02 11.79
N THR A 39 23.65 11.66 11.75
CA THR A 39 24.15 10.32 11.37
C THR A 39 24.92 9.70 12.53
N GLY A 40 24.91 8.37 12.63
CA GLY A 40 25.54 7.64 13.73
C GLY A 40 24.73 7.67 15.03
N GLU A 41 25.28 7.07 16.08
CA GLU A 41 24.58 6.86 17.36
C GLU A 41 24.13 8.17 18.03
N GLU A 42 24.95 9.21 17.98
CA GLU A 42 24.61 10.53 18.53
C GLU A 42 23.44 11.18 17.77
N GLY A 43 23.42 11.03 16.45
CA GLY A 43 22.34 11.53 15.60
C GLY A 43 21.01 10.82 15.88
N GLU A 44 21.03 9.49 16.04
CA GLU A 44 19.85 8.72 16.42
C GLU A 44 19.32 9.09 17.80
N MET A 45 20.21 9.30 18.77
CA MET A 45 19.82 9.70 20.13
C MET A 45 19.16 11.07 20.12
N ALA A 46 19.74 12.05 19.41
CA ALA A 46 19.15 13.38 19.24
C ALA A 46 17.75 13.32 18.60
N GLN A 47 17.58 12.48 17.57
CA GLN A 47 16.28 12.25 16.92
C GLN A 47 15.25 11.64 17.89
N ARG A 48 15.63 10.65 18.71
CA ARG A 48 14.71 10.05 19.70
C ARG A 48 14.25 11.08 20.73
N VAL A 49 15.15 11.93 21.21
CA VAL A 49 14.84 13.01 22.16
C VAL A 49 13.89 14.03 21.52
N ALA A 50 14.18 14.47 20.31
CA ALA A 50 13.34 15.40 19.54
C ALA A 50 11.92 14.83 19.32
N ARG A 51 11.80 13.56 18.91
CA ARG A 51 10.52 12.86 18.73
C ARG A 51 9.71 12.78 20.04
N ARG A 52 10.35 12.47 21.18
CA ARG A 52 9.67 12.46 22.50
C ARG A 52 9.16 13.83 22.90
N ARG A 53 9.96 14.88 22.64
CA ARG A 53 9.58 16.27 22.91
C ARG A 53 8.36 16.68 22.08
N LEU A 54 8.40 16.40 20.77
CA LEU A 54 7.28 16.66 19.86
C LEU A 54 6.02 15.91 20.31
N SER A 55 6.14 14.61 20.61
CA SER A 55 5.02 13.79 21.08
C SER A 55 4.37 14.37 22.35
N SER A 56 5.17 14.85 23.30
CA SER A 56 4.68 15.47 24.54
C SER A 56 3.94 16.79 24.28
N LYS A 57 4.41 17.58 23.32
CA LYS A 57 3.73 18.82 22.86
C LYS A 57 2.44 18.51 22.12
N LEU A 58 2.39 17.47 21.28
CA LEU A 58 1.18 17.13 20.54
C LEU A 58 0.10 16.49 21.41
N ARG A 59 0.46 15.84 22.51
CA ARG A 59 -0.47 15.07 23.36
C ARG A 59 -1.72 15.83 23.83
N PRO A 60 -1.68 17.11 24.24
CA PRO A 60 -2.85 17.85 24.68
C PRO A 60 -3.82 18.22 23.54
N ILE A 61 -3.30 18.37 22.31
CA ILE A 61 -4.09 18.79 21.14
C ILE A 61 -4.43 17.63 20.19
N MET A 62 -3.81 16.46 20.39
CA MET A 62 -3.97 15.28 19.56
C MET A 62 -4.51 14.10 20.38
N LEU A 63 -5.78 13.77 20.14
CA LEU A 63 -6.39 12.56 20.68
C LEU A 63 -6.33 11.42 19.66
N ARG A 64 -5.49 10.43 19.92
CA ARG A 64 -5.37 9.21 19.10
C ARG A 64 -5.88 8.00 19.88
N ARG A 65 -6.87 7.29 19.32
CA ARG A 65 -7.44 6.06 19.88
C ARG A 65 -7.27 4.93 18.88
N LEU A 66 -6.87 3.76 19.34
CA LEU A 66 -6.83 2.55 18.51
C LEU A 66 -8.23 1.96 18.43
N LYS A 67 -8.56 1.32 17.30
CA LYS A 67 -9.88 0.70 17.08
C LYS A 67 -10.27 -0.28 18.18
N ARG A 68 -9.32 -1.13 18.60
CA ARG A 68 -9.44 -2.05 19.76
C ARG A 68 -9.78 -1.36 21.10
N GLN A 69 -9.49 -0.07 21.24
CA GLN A 69 -9.79 0.69 22.48
C GLN A 69 -11.22 1.24 22.49
N VAL A 70 -11.87 1.38 21.32
CA VAL A 70 -13.16 2.08 21.18
C VAL A 70 -14.28 1.25 20.59
N ALA A 71 -13.97 0.20 19.82
CA ALA A 71 -14.94 -0.68 19.19
C ALA A 71 -14.68 -2.10 19.69
N LYS A 72 -15.15 -2.40 20.90
CA LYS A 72 -14.99 -3.72 21.54
C LYS A 72 -15.85 -4.80 20.89
N ASP A 73 -16.95 -4.41 20.26
CA ASP A 73 -17.92 -5.30 19.60
C ASP A 73 -17.57 -5.57 18.13
N LEU A 74 -16.40 -5.10 17.67
CA LEU A 74 -15.95 -5.31 16.31
C LEU A 74 -15.46 -6.75 16.16
N PRO A 75 -15.88 -7.49 15.12
CA PRO A 75 -15.43 -8.86 14.90
C PRO A 75 -13.93 -8.92 14.64
N GLU A 76 -13.37 -10.14 14.67
CA GLU A 76 -11.94 -10.34 14.43
C GLU A 76 -11.52 -9.88 13.03
N ARG A 77 -10.26 -9.45 12.91
CA ARG A 77 -9.59 -9.16 11.64
C ARG A 77 -8.41 -10.11 11.46
N ILE A 78 -8.46 -10.95 10.43
CA ILE A 78 -7.40 -11.91 10.09
C ILE A 78 -6.70 -11.41 8.85
N GLU A 79 -5.38 -11.27 8.91
CA GLU A 79 -4.54 -10.82 7.79
C GLU A 79 -3.60 -11.94 7.37
N VAL A 80 -3.66 -12.35 6.10
CA VAL A 80 -2.95 -13.52 5.57
C VAL A 80 -2.12 -13.13 4.35
N ARG A 81 -0.84 -13.51 4.33
CA ARG A 81 -0.02 -13.50 3.11
C ARG A 81 -0.42 -14.71 2.26
N ARG A 82 -0.72 -14.49 0.99
CA ARG A 82 -0.99 -15.53 -0.01
C ARG A 82 0.05 -15.40 -1.11
N ASP A 83 0.83 -16.45 -1.28
CA ASP A 83 1.88 -16.49 -2.29
C ASP A 83 1.31 -16.81 -3.67
N CYS A 84 1.82 -16.10 -4.67
CA CYS A 84 1.41 -16.21 -6.07
C CYS A 84 2.64 -16.49 -6.93
N GLU A 85 2.80 -17.72 -7.39
CA GLU A 85 3.95 -18.10 -8.21
C GLU A 85 3.90 -17.46 -9.60
N LEU A 86 5.08 -17.09 -10.12
CA LEU A 86 5.21 -16.72 -11.52
C LEU A 86 5.21 -17.98 -12.39
N SER A 87 4.46 -17.94 -13.49
CA SER A 87 4.63 -18.92 -14.57
C SER A 87 6.04 -18.82 -15.17
N ASP A 88 6.52 -19.88 -15.82
CA ASP A 88 7.87 -19.91 -16.39
C ASP A 88 8.13 -18.76 -17.37
N GLU A 89 7.16 -18.45 -18.24
CA GLU A 89 7.27 -17.34 -19.20
C GLU A 89 7.23 -15.98 -18.50
N GLN A 90 6.40 -15.82 -17.47
CA GLN A 90 6.34 -14.60 -16.68
C GLN A 90 7.64 -14.38 -15.90
N ARG A 91 8.25 -15.46 -15.39
CA ARG A 91 9.54 -15.46 -14.69
C ARG A 91 10.68 -15.07 -15.64
N LYS A 92 10.72 -15.60 -16.86
CA LYS A 92 11.69 -15.18 -17.89
C LYS A 92 11.58 -13.69 -18.20
N LEU A 93 10.35 -13.19 -18.40
CA LEU A 93 10.09 -11.77 -18.63
C LEU A 93 10.55 -10.91 -17.44
N TYR A 94 10.23 -11.34 -16.22
CA TYR A 94 10.63 -10.66 -14.99
C TYR A 94 12.15 -10.57 -14.84
N LEU A 95 12.87 -11.69 -14.98
CA LEU A 95 14.33 -11.73 -14.84
C LEU A 95 15.04 -10.89 -15.92
N ALA A 96 14.53 -10.90 -17.16
CA ALA A 96 15.05 -10.06 -18.22
C ALA A 96 14.91 -8.56 -17.90
N GLU A 97 13.76 -8.15 -17.36
CA GLU A 97 13.53 -6.77 -16.95
C GLU A 97 14.33 -6.40 -15.70
N LEU A 98 14.50 -7.33 -14.76
CA LEU A 98 15.31 -7.14 -13.54
C LEU A 98 16.76 -6.86 -13.89
N ARG A 99 17.38 -7.67 -14.76
CA ARG A 99 18.76 -7.47 -15.25
C ARG A 99 18.92 -6.12 -15.92
N ARG A 100 18.03 -5.80 -16.86
CA ARG A 100 18.02 -4.51 -17.56
C ARG A 100 17.91 -3.34 -16.58
N SER A 101 16.99 -3.43 -15.63
CA SER A 101 16.75 -2.40 -14.62
C SER A 101 17.97 -2.21 -13.71
N ARG A 102 18.57 -3.31 -13.26
CA ARG A 102 19.78 -3.30 -12.42
C ARG A 102 20.91 -2.56 -13.11
N ASP A 103 21.24 -2.93 -14.35
CA ASP A 103 22.36 -2.34 -15.08
C ASP A 103 22.17 -0.83 -15.28
N GLN A 104 20.96 -0.41 -15.67
CA GLN A 104 20.60 1.01 -15.83
C GLN A 104 20.70 1.79 -14.51
N ILE A 105 20.21 1.23 -13.41
CA ILE A 105 20.24 1.88 -12.10
C ILE A 105 21.66 2.00 -11.59
N MET A 106 22.45 0.92 -11.66
CA MET A 106 23.83 0.94 -11.16
C MET A 106 24.69 1.95 -11.92
N GLN A 107 24.53 2.03 -13.24
CA GLN A 107 25.17 3.06 -14.05
C GLN A 107 24.71 4.47 -13.63
N ALA A 108 23.40 4.70 -13.53
CA ALA A 108 22.87 6.01 -13.17
C ALA A 108 23.30 6.45 -11.75
N VAL A 109 23.37 5.52 -10.80
CA VAL A 109 23.83 5.78 -9.43
C VAL A 109 25.32 6.11 -9.41
N ALA A 110 26.14 5.41 -10.22
CA ALA A 110 27.57 5.69 -10.35
C ALA A 110 27.85 7.08 -10.97
N GLU A 111 27.09 7.47 -11.99
CA GLU A 111 27.29 8.74 -12.70
C GLU A 111 26.72 9.96 -11.95
N LYS A 112 25.52 9.85 -11.38
CA LYS A 112 24.74 11.00 -10.89
C LYS A 112 24.51 10.99 -9.38
N GLY A 113 24.86 9.89 -8.71
CA GLY A 113 24.57 9.66 -7.30
C GLY A 113 23.12 9.26 -7.04
N LEU A 114 22.90 8.52 -5.96
CA LEU A 114 21.61 7.91 -5.61
C LEU A 114 20.44 8.91 -5.56
N GLN A 115 20.66 10.10 -5.01
CA GLN A 115 19.61 11.12 -4.86
C GLN A 115 19.03 11.58 -6.20
N LYS A 116 19.87 11.68 -7.25
CA LYS A 116 19.45 12.12 -8.58
C LYS A 116 18.85 10.99 -9.43
N SER A 117 19.09 9.73 -9.04
CA SER A 117 18.63 8.54 -9.77
C SER A 117 17.31 7.96 -9.24
N LYS A 118 16.68 8.57 -8.24
CA LYS A 118 15.45 8.09 -7.59
C LYS A 118 14.27 7.86 -8.53
N ILE A 119 14.08 8.76 -9.51
CA ILE A 119 13.00 8.63 -10.49
C ILE A 119 13.21 7.36 -11.34
N HIS A 120 14.44 7.07 -11.73
CA HIS A 120 14.78 5.85 -12.48
C HIS A 120 14.54 4.59 -11.63
N VAL A 121 14.91 4.61 -10.35
CA VAL A 121 14.63 3.51 -9.42
C VAL A 121 13.13 3.26 -9.30
N LEU A 122 12.34 4.30 -9.04
CA LEU A 122 10.87 4.17 -8.92
C LEU A 122 10.23 3.66 -10.20
N ALA A 123 10.69 4.11 -11.37
CA ALA A 123 10.20 3.64 -12.65
C ALA A 123 10.49 2.14 -12.86
N ALA A 124 11.71 1.69 -12.55
CA ALA A 124 12.09 0.29 -12.63
C ALA A 124 11.30 -0.59 -11.67
N LEU A 125 11.18 -0.18 -10.39
CA LEU A 125 10.38 -0.90 -9.39
C LEU A 125 8.91 -0.97 -9.82
N THR A 126 8.37 0.11 -10.39
CA THR A 126 6.99 0.13 -10.92
C THR A 126 6.83 -0.89 -12.04
N ARG A 127 7.76 -0.94 -12.98
CA ARG A 127 7.73 -1.87 -14.12
C ARG A 127 7.85 -3.33 -13.69
N LEU A 128 8.74 -3.64 -12.74
CA LEU A 128 8.86 -4.98 -12.15
C LEU A 128 7.56 -5.40 -11.45
N ARG A 129 6.93 -4.50 -10.68
CA ARG A 129 5.65 -4.76 -10.02
C ARG A 129 4.51 -4.95 -11.02
N GLN A 130 4.49 -4.20 -12.12
CA GLN A 130 3.54 -4.42 -13.21
C GLN A 130 3.67 -5.83 -13.81
N ILE A 131 4.91 -6.32 -14.01
CA ILE A 131 5.14 -7.71 -14.48
C ILE A 131 4.60 -8.72 -13.47
N CYS A 132 4.82 -8.52 -12.16
CA CYS A 132 4.28 -9.39 -11.11
C CYS A 132 2.74 -9.39 -11.10
N CYS A 133 2.12 -8.22 -11.33
CA CYS A 133 0.67 -8.07 -11.38
C CYS A 133 0.06 -8.77 -12.59
N HIS A 134 0.48 -8.38 -13.78
CA HIS A 134 0.09 -9.01 -15.04
C HIS A 134 0.99 -8.52 -16.20
N PRO A 135 1.58 -9.43 -17.00
CA PRO A 135 2.43 -9.06 -18.14
C PRO A 135 1.80 -8.11 -19.18
N ARG A 136 0.46 -8.10 -19.32
CA ARG A 136 -0.25 -7.17 -20.21
C ARG A 136 -0.05 -5.71 -19.83
N LEU A 137 0.22 -5.42 -18.55
CA LEU A 137 0.54 -4.07 -18.08
C LEU A 137 1.86 -3.54 -18.66
N VAL A 138 2.73 -4.43 -19.17
CA VAL A 138 3.97 -4.07 -19.86
C VAL A 138 3.97 -4.48 -21.33
N GLY A 139 2.79 -4.81 -21.89
CA GLY A 139 2.62 -5.14 -23.30
C GLY A 139 2.97 -6.58 -23.69
N SER A 140 2.99 -7.52 -22.75
CA SER A 140 3.16 -8.95 -23.02
C SER A 140 1.86 -9.73 -22.81
N ASP A 141 1.54 -10.66 -23.71
CA ASP A 141 0.36 -11.52 -23.61
C ASP A 141 0.57 -12.77 -22.71
N THR A 142 1.71 -12.84 -22.02
CA THR A 142 1.97 -13.92 -21.06
C THR A 142 0.92 -13.93 -19.94
N ALA A 143 0.50 -15.13 -19.53
CA ALA A 143 -0.41 -15.34 -18.41
C ALA A 143 0.18 -14.82 -17.09
N SER A 144 -0.70 -14.45 -16.15
CA SER A 144 -0.31 -13.99 -14.82
C SER A 144 -0.67 -15.03 -13.76
N GLY A 145 0.34 -15.60 -13.09
CA GLY A 145 0.08 -16.55 -12.00
C GLY A 145 -0.60 -15.90 -10.79
N LYS A 146 -0.47 -14.57 -10.64
CA LYS A 146 -1.21 -13.81 -9.64
C LYS A 146 -2.70 -13.67 -9.98
N THR A 147 -3.04 -13.46 -11.25
CA THR A 147 -4.45 -13.46 -11.69
C THR A 147 -5.06 -14.84 -11.48
N GLU A 148 -4.32 -15.91 -11.81
CA GLU A 148 -4.75 -17.29 -11.57
C GLU A 148 -5.02 -17.54 -10.08
N THR A 149 -4.08 -17.20 -9.20
CA THR A 149 -4.25 -17.33 -7.74
C THR A 149 -5.43 -16.50 -7.23
N LEU A 150 -5.67 -15.31 -7.78
CA LEU A 150 -6.83 -14.49 -7.43
C LEU A 150 -8.13 -15.22 -7.79
N MET A 151 -8.22 -15.83 -8.97
CA MET A 151 -9.44 -16.54 -9.39
C MET A 151 -9.69 -17.79 -8.57
N GLU A 152 -8.66 -18.57 -8.26
CA GLU A 152 -8.75 -19.72 -7.33
C GLU A 152 -9.25 -19.30 -5.94
N LEU A 153 -8.88 -18.10 -5.49
CA LEU A 153 -9.33 -17.58 -4.21
C LEU A 153 -10.78 -17.05 -4.29
N LEU A 154 -11.17 -16.47 -5.42
CA LEU A 154 -12.51 -15.89 -5.60
C LEU A 154 -13.59 -16.95 -5.81
N GLU A 155 -13.31 -18.02 -6.54
CA GLU A 155 -14.28 -19.06 -6.89
C GLU A 155 -15.04 -19.61 -5.67
N PRO A 156 -14.39 -20.21 -4.65
CA PRO A 156 -15.11 -20.74 -3.49
C PRO A 156 -15.82 -19.65 -2.67
N LEU A 157 -15.27 -18.43 -2.61
CA LEU A 157 -15.91 -17.32 -1.89
C LEU A 157 -17.22 -16.91 -2.56
N LEU A 158 -17.24 -16.85 -3.89
CA LEU A 158 -18.43 -16.49 -4.65
C LEU A 158 -19.49 -17.60 -4.60
N GLU A 159 -19.08 -18.88 -4.64
CA GLU A 159 -19.98 -20.03 -4.45
C GLU A 159 -20.66 -20.03 -3.07
N GLU A 160 -19.92 -19.62 -2.03
CA GLU A 160 -20.46 -19.43 -0.68
C GLU A 160 -21.35 -18.17 -0.53
N GLY A 161 -21.59 -17.44 -1.62
CA GLY A 161 -22.43 -16.24 -1.60
C GLY A 161 -21.73 -15.00 -1.03
N GLN A 162 -20.40 -14.98 -0.97
CA GLN A 162 -19.64 -13.86 -0.39
C GLN A 162 -19.50 -12.69 -1.36
N LYS A 163 -19.32 -11.51 -0.78
CA LYS A 163 -18.87 -10.31 -1.49
C LYS A 163 -17.42 -10.01 -1.14
N VAL A 164 -16.63 -9.72 -2.16
CA VAL A 164 -15.18 -9.56 -2.03
C VAL A 164 -14.73 -8.18 -2.51
N LEU A 165 -13.91 -7.50 -1.74
CA LEU A 165 -13.23 -6.28 -2.17
C LEU A 165 -11.85 -6.65 -2.72
N VAL A 166 -11.52 -6.24 -3.94
CA VAL A 166 -10.19 -6.43 -4.52
C VAL A 166 -9.58 -5.06 -4.79
N PHE A 167 -8.45 -4.79 -4.15
CA PHE A 167 -7.72 -3.55 -4.28
C PHE A 167 -6.48 -3.71 -5.15
N SER A 168 -6.26 -2.75 -6.04
CA SER A 168 -5.02 -2.62 -6.80
C SER A 168 -4.60 -1.16 -6.88
N GLN A 169 -3.31 -0.88 -6.96
CA GLN A 169 -2.85 0.46 -7.29
C GLN A 169 -2.96 0.79 -8.78
N PHE A 170 -2.92 -0.22 -9.64
CA PHE A 170 -2.85 -0.05 -11.09
C PHE A 170 -4.27 -0.06 -11.65
N VAL A 171 -4.76 1.11 -12.08
CA VAL A 171 -6.10 1.21 -12.69
C VAL A 171 -6.23 0.33 -13.94
N GLN A 172 -5.15 0.19 -14.71
CA GLN A 172 -5.13 -0.75 -15.85
C GLN A 172 -5.30 -2.20 -15.41
N MET A 173 -4.78 -2.60 -14.24
CA MET A 173 -4.98 -3.93 -13.70
C MET A 173 -6.45 -4.16 -13.32
N LEU A 174 -7.13 -3.16 -12.73
CA LEU A 174 -8.57 -3.25 -12.45
C LEU A 174 -9.37 -3.47 -13.74
N LYS A 175 -9.01 -2.82 -14.85
CA LYS A 175 -9.66 -3.04 -16.16
C LYS A 175 -9.44 -4.47 -16.69
N LEU A 176 -8.25 -5.03 -16.49
CA LEU A 176 -7.97 -6.42 -16.85
C LEU A 176 -8.83 -7.36 -16.00
N MET A 177 -8.85 -7.17 -14.67
CA MET A 177 -9.68 -7.98 -13.77
C MET A 177 -11.17 -7.88 -14.09
N GLU A 178 -11.66 -6.69 -14.45
CA GLU A 178 -13.06 -6.50 -14.88
C GLU A 178 -13.39 -7.34 -16.11
N GLY A 179 -12.46 -7.41 -17.09
CA GLY A 179 -12.59 -8.27 -18.26
C GLY A 179 -12.64 -9.76 -17.90
N GLU A 180 -11.76 -10.21 -17.01
CA GLU A 180 -11.74 -11.60 -16.54
C GLU A 180 -13.02 -11.96 -15.76
N CYS A 181 -13.49 -11.07 -14.88
CA CYS A 181 -14.74 -11.26 -14.14
C CYS A 181 -15.95 -11.32 -15.09
N SER A 182 -15.97 -10.48 -16.12
CA SER A 182 -17.02 -10.47 -17.15
C SER A 182 -17.06 -11.78 -17.93
N ALA A 183 -15.91 -12.32 -18.33
CA ALA A 183 -15.81 -13.61 -19.02
C ALA A 183 -16.38 -14.78 -18.18
N LEU A 184 -16.27 -14.68 -16.86
CA LEU A 184 -16.80 -15.66 -15.90
C LEU A 184 -18.22 -15.32 -15.40
N ASN A 185 -18.87 -14.28 -15.93
CA ASN A 185 -20.18 -13.79 -15.50
C ASN A 185 -20.26 -13.42 -14.01
N ILE A 186 -19.15 -12.98 -13.42
CA ILE A 186 -19.09 -12.56 -12.01
C ILE A 186 -19.64 -11.13 -11.88
N PRO A 187 -20.67 -10.89 -11.05
CA PRO A 187 -21.16 -9.54 -10.78
C PRO A 187 -20.04 -8.65 -10.25
N THR A 188 -19.76 -7.56 -10.96
CA THR A 188 -18.58 -6.73 -10.70
C THR A 188 -18.95 -5.26 -10.62
N HIS A 189 -18.40 -4.57 -9.62
CA HIS A 189 -18.43 -3.12 -9.51
C HIS A 189 -17.01 -2.58 -9.54
N VAL A 190 -16.81 -1.37 -10.09
CA VAL A 190 -15.48 -0.77 -10.19
C VAL A 190 -15.49 0.66 -9.65
N LEU A 191 -14.52 0.99 -8.80
CA LEU A 191 -14.32 2.34 -8.28
C LEU A 191 -12.86 2.78 -8.44
N THR A 192 -12.66 3.82 -9.23
CA THR A 192 -11.34 4.42 -9.49
C THR A 192 -11.30 5.88 -9.07
N GLY A 193 -10.13 6.52 -9.24
CA GLY A 193 -9.95 7.94 -8.94
C GLY A 193 -10.91 8.83 -9.74
N GLU A 194 -11.19 8.40 -10.97
CA GLU A 194 -11.95 9.13 -12.00
C GLU A 194 -13.47 8.90 -11.90
N SER A 195 -13.92 7.97 -11.06
CA SER A 195 -15.34 7.71 -10.85
C SER A 195 -16.04 8.95 -10.26
N LYS A 196 -17.05 9.47 -10.97
CA LYS A 196 -17.84 10.65 -10.56
C LYS A 196 -18.92 10.30 -9.54
N GLU A 197 -19.71 9.26 -9.82
CA GLU A 197 -20.87 8.82 -9.02
C GLU A 197 -20.49 7.81 -7.92
N ARG A 198 -19.45 8.14 -7.13
CA ARG A 198 -18.83 7.19 -6.18
C ARG A 198 -19.83 6.57 -5.20
N GLN A 199 -20.72 7.40 -4.65
CA GLN A 199 -21.68 6.96 -3.64
C GLN A 199 -22.74 6.04 -4.23
N GLN A 200 -23.16 6.26 -5.48
CA GLN A 200 -24.10 5.39 -6.17
C GLN A 200 -23.48 4.01 -6.44
N ILE A 201 -22.22 3.96 -6.90
CA ILE A 201 -21.50 2.70 -7.13
C ILE A 201 -21.40 1.89 -5.82
N VAL A 202 -21.06 2.56 -4.73
CA VAL A 202 -20.92 1.94 -3.41
C VAL A 202 -22.26 1.45 -2.87
N GLN A 203 -23.34 2.20 -3.07
CA GLN A 203 -24.69 1.76 -2.72
C GLN A 203 -25.15 0.59 -3.58
N ALA A 204 -24.87 0.60 -4.89
CA ALA A 204 -25.20 -0.50 -5.79
C ALA A 204 -24.53 -1.79 -5.32
N PHE A 205 -23.23 -1.76 -5.02
CA PHE A 205 -22.53 -2.93 -4.49
C PHE A 205 -23.08 -3.40 -3.14
N GLN A 206 -23.36 -2.49 -2.20
CA GLN A 206 -23.88 -2.86 -0.88
C GLN A 206 -25.28 -3.49 -0.96
N ASN A 207 -26.13 -2.97 -1.85
CA ASN A 207 -27.52 -3.39 -2.00
C ASN A 207 -27.72 -4.57 -2.96
N ASP A 208 -26.75 -4.92 -3.82
CA ASP A 208 -26.87 -6.07 -4.71
C ASP A 208 -26.96 -7.36 -3.88
N PRO A 209 -28.02 -8.17 -3.95
CA PRO A 209 -28.11 -9.40 -3.16
C PRO A 209 -27.15 -10.50 -3.61
N ARG A 210 -26.56 -10.38 -4.81
CA ARG A 210 -25.70 -11.42 -5.40
C ARG A 210 -24.28 -11.40 -4.80
N PRO A 211 -23.60 -12.56 -4.75
CA PRO A 211 -22.16 -12.59 -4.58
C PRO A 211 -21.49 -11.83 -5.73
N GLY A 212 -20.35 -11.22 -5.44
CA GLY A 212 -19.68 -10.41 -6.45
C GLY A 212 -18.41 -9.75 -5.96
N VAL A 213 -17.72 -9.12 -6.89
CA VAL A 213 -16.43 -8.49 -6.69
C VAL A 213 -16.55 -6.99 -6.82
N PHE A 214 -16.00 -6.26 -5.86
CA PHE A 214 -15.79 -4.82 -5.98
C PHE A 214 -14.32 -4.55 -6.23
N LEU A 215 -13.99 -4.10 -7.43
CA LEU A 215 -12.65 -3.69 -7.85
C LEU A 215 -12.41 -2.23 -7.46
N LEU A 216 -11.46 -1.96 -6.58
CA LEU A 216 -11.19 -0.62 -6.06
C LEU A 216 -9.74 -0.21 -6.28
N SER A 217 -9.51 1.02 -6.73
CA SER A 217 -8.15 1.56 -6.71
C SER A 217 -7.75 1.98 -5.30
N LEU A 218 -6.54 1.61 -4.87
CA LEU A 218 -6.03 1.97 -3.53
C LEU A 218 -6.06 3.48 -3.29
N ARG A 219 -5.82 4.28 -4.34
CA ARG A 219 -5.88 5.75 -4.29
C ARG A 219 -7.32 6.28 -4.14
N ALA A 220 -8.30 5.66 -4.82
CA ALA A 220 -9.69 6.09 -4.72
C ALA A 220 -10.34 5.70 -3.39
N ALA A 221 -9.86 4.61 -2.78
CA ALA A 221 -10.33 4.09 -1.51
C ALA A 221 -10.02 4.97 -0.30
N GLY A 222 -9.20 6.02 -0.45
CA GLY A 222 -8.87 6.98 0.61
C GLY A 222 -10.07 7.79 1.13
N THR A 223 -11.09 8.03 0.30
CA THR A 223 -12.35 8.67 0.70
C THR A 223 -13.15 7.75 1.62
N GLY A 224 -13.79 8.26 2.67
CA GLY A 224 -14.34 7.51 3.82
C GLY A 224 -15.49 6.52 3.57
N LEU A 225 -15.41 5.70 2.53
CA LEU A 225 -16.41 4.70 2.11
C LEU A 225 -16.67 3.66 3.20
N ASN A 226 -17.94 3.28 3.36
CA ASN A 226 -18.36 2.19 4.22
C ASN A 226 -18.68 0.96 3.36
N LEU A 227 -17.96 -0.14 3.54
CA LEU A 227 -18.06 -1.36 2.72
C LEU A 227 -18.28 -2.59 3.61
N THR A 228 -19.11 -2.46 4.65
CA THR A 228 -19.33 -3.50 5.67
C THR A 228 -20.01 -4.76 5.14
N THR A 229 -20.65 -4.70 3.97
CA THR A 229 -21.28 -5.90 3.36
C THR A 229 -20.25 -6.94 2.88
N ALA A 230 -19.00 -6.55 2.65
CA ALA A 230 -17.94 -7.48 2.28
C ALA A 230 -17.08 -7.81 3.50
N SER A 231 -16.89 -9.09 3.80
CA SER A 231 -16.00 -9.58 4.86
C SER A 231 -14.64 -10.04 4.33
N TYR A 232 -14.49 -10.12 3.01
CA TYR A 232 -13.24 -10.52 2.36
C TYR A 232 -12.62 -9.34 1.63
N VAL A 233 -11.34 -9.11 1.89
CA VAL A 233 -10.53 -8.06 1.29
C VAL A 233 -9.29 -8.71 0.67
N ILE A 234 -9.03 -8.45 -0.60
CA ILE A 234 -7.85 -8.91 -1.31
C ILE A 234 -7.05 -7.68 -1.72
N LEU A 235 -5.81 -7.60 -1.26
CA LEU A 235 -4.82 -6.63 -1.70
C LEU A 235 -4.01 -7.32 -2.80
N TYR A 236 -4.33 -7.01 -4.05
CA TYR A 236 -3.75 -7.67 -5.23
C TYR A 236 -2.26 -7.36 -5.38
N ASP A 237 -1.88 -6.11 -5.12
CA ASP A 237 -0.50 -5.67 -5.18
C ASP A 237 -0.11 -4.94 -3.89
N PRO A 238 1.06 -5.29 -3.30
CA PRO A 238 1.50 -4.65 -2.06
C PRO A 238 1.81 -3.18 -2.35
N TRP A 239 1.40 -2.30 -1.45
CA TRP A 239 1.63 -0.87 -1.52
C TRP A 239 2.82 -0.47 -0.64
N TRP A 240 3.52 0.58 -1.04
CA TRP A 240 4.72 1.06 -0.33
C TRP A 240 4.46 1.50 1.13
N ASN A 241 3.22 1.91 1.40
CA ASN A 241 2.79 2.43 2.70
C ASN A 241 1.78 1.47 3.35
N PRO A 242 2.17 0.70 4.37
CA PRO A 242 1.28 -0.23 5.08
C PRO A 242 0.02 0.43 5.65
N ALA A 243 0.07 1.72 5.97
CA ALA A 243 -1.09 2.43 6.50
C ALA A 243 -2.21 2.60 5.46
N VAL A 244 -1.88 2.73 4.17
CA VAL A 244 -2.86 2.81 3.09
C VAL A 244 -3.58 1.46 2.92
N GLU A 245 -2.85 0.35 3.01
CA GLU A 245 -3.43 -0.99 3.01
C GLU A 245 -4.31 -1.23 4.23
N ALA A 246 -3.82 -0.91 5.43
CA ALA A 246 -4.58 -1.02 6.66
C ALA A 246 -5.88 -0.18 6.58
N GLN A 247 -5.79 0.99 5.96
CA GLN A 247 -6.93 1.87 5.72
C GLN A 247 -7.95 1.26 4.74
N ALA A 248 -7.49 0.54 3.71
CA ALA A 248 -8.33 -0.18 2.76
C ALA A 248 -9.07 -1.34 3.44
N ILE A 249 -8.37 -2.15 4.25
CA ILE A 249 -8.98 -3.23 5.05
C ILE A 249 -10.00 -2.64 6.04
N ASP A 250 -9.65 -1.51 6.67
CA ASP A 250 -10.52 -0.77 7.58
C ASP A 250 -11.79 -0.18 6.91
N ARG A 251 -11.98 -0.28 5.60
CA ARG A 251 -13.25 0.05 4.92
C ARG A 251 -14.33 -1.01 5.13
N SER A 252 -13.91 -2.27 5.19
CA SER A 252 -14.77 -3.43 5.49
C SER A 252 -14.91 -3.63 7.00
N HIS A 253 -13.81 -3.52 7.73
CA HIS A 253 -13.77 -3.74 9.18
C HIS A 253 -14.31 -2.53 9.97
N ARG A 254 -15.51 -2.04 9.68
CA ARG A 254 -16.11 -0.85 10.35
C ARG A 254 -17.24 -1.22 11.29
N ILE A 255 -17.65 -0.25 12.11
CA ILE A 255 -18.88 -0.36 12.91
C ILE A 255 -20.04 -0.71 11.96
N GLY A 256 -20.78 -1.76 12.27
CA GLY A 256 -21.80 -2.36 11.40
C GLY A 256 -21.32 -3.63 10.66
N GLN A 257 -20.03 -3.97 10.74
CA GLN A 257 -19.53 -5.29 10.35
C GLN A 257 -19.87 -6.31 11.45
N THR A 258 -20.48 -7.43 11.05
CA THR A 258 -20.88 -8.52 11.95
C THR A 258 -20.09 -9.80 11.72
N ARG A 259 -19.35 -9.90 10.59
CA ARG A 259 -18.54 -11.07 10.22
C ARG A 259 -17.06 -10.76 10.42
N THR A 260 -16.29 -11.80 10.74
CA THR A 260 -14.81 -11.73 10.75
C THR A 260 -14.30 -11.23 9.40
N VAL A 261 -13.41 -10.24 9.42
CA VAL A 261 -12.83 -9.69 8.20
C VAL A 261 -11.54 -10.42 7.86
N HIS A 262 -11.52 -11.08 6.71
CA HIS A 262 -10.34 -11.75 6.17
C HIS A 262 -9.69 -10.84 5.12
N ALA A 263 -8.43 -10.49 5.34
CA ALA A 263 -7.63 -9.70 4.42
C ALA A 263 -6.48 -10.55 3.86
N TYR A 264 -6.50 -10.82 2.56
CA TYR A 264 -5.44 -11.52 1.85
C TYR A 264 -4.51 -10.52 1.16
N ARG A 265 -3.20 -10.67 1.34
CA ARG A 265 -2.18 -9.95 0.58
C ARG A 265 -1.55 -10.90 -0.42
N LEU A 266 -1.74 -10.62 -1.70
CA LEU A 266 -1.11 -11.40 -2.76
C LEU A 266 0.33 -10.91 -2.95
N ILE A 267 1.29 -11.80 -2.75
CA ILE A 267 2.72 -11.50 -2.88
C ILE A 267 3.33 -12.52 -3.85
N THR A 268 4.11 -12.05 -4.80
CA THR A 268 4.84 -12.94 -5.71
C THR A 268 6.24 -13.28 -5.14
N PRO A 269 6.50 -14.53 -4.73
CA PRO A 269 7.80 -14.93 -4.16
C PRO A 269 8.96 -14.79 -5.15
N GLY A 270 10.17 -14.54 -4.64
CA GLY A 270 11.37 -14.37 -5.44
C GLY A 270 11.38 -13.11 -6.32
N THR A 271 10.51 -12.14 -5.99
CA THR A 271 10.42 -10.88 -6.74
C THR A 271 10.59 -9.67 -5.84
N VAL A 272 10.60 -8.50 -6.49
CA VAL A 272 10.68 -7.22 -5.82
C VAL A 272 9.50 -7.01 -4.85
N GLU A 273 8.35 -7.62 -5.09
CA GLU A 273 7.21 -7.51 -4.17
C GLU A 273 7.50 -8.13 -2.80
N GLU A 274 8.05 -9.35 -2.79
CA GLU A 274 8.48 -10.01 -1.56
C GLU A 274 9.58 -9.22 -0.85
N LYS A 275 10.57 -8.74 -1.61
CA LYS A 275 11.68 -7.94 -1.06
C LYS A 275 11.18 -6.63 -0.45
N ILE A 276 10.23 -5.95 -1.10
CA ILE A 276 9.60 -4.73 -0.56
C ILE A 276 8.83 -5.07 0.72
N TRP A 277 8.07 -6.16 0.72
CA TRP A 277 7.34 -6.62 1.89
C TRP A 277 8.27 -6.91 3.08
N GLU A 278 9.37 -7.63 2.85
CA GLU A 278 10.38 -7.88 3.87
C GLU A 278 11.00 -6.59 4.41
N LEU A 279 11.37 -5.65 3.53
CA LEU A 279 11.92 -4.36 3.94
C LEU A 279 10.91 -3.57 4.78
N GLN A 280 9.63 -3.59 4.43
CA GLN A 280 8.57 -2.97 5.23
C GLN A 280 8.48 -3.61 6.61
N GLN A 281 8.49 -4.94 6.71
CA GLN A 281 8.41 -5.64 7.98
C GLN A 281 9.63 -5.38 8.87
N ARG A 282 10.84 -5.30 8.29
CA ARG A 282 12.07 -4.92 9.00
C ARG A 282 12.02 -3.47 9.48
N LYS A 283 11.63 -2.52 8.61
CA LYS A 283 11.58 -1.09 8.94
C LYS A 283 10.44 -0.73 9.90
N ALA A 284 9.31 -1.44 9.87
CA ALA A 284 8.19 -1.24 10.79
C ALA A 284 8.57 -1.48 12.27
N GLN A 285 9.59 -2.31 12.55
CA GLN A 285 10.10 -2.55 13.90
C GLN A 285 10.91 -1.37 14.44
N THR A 286 11.58 -0.62 13.58
CA THR A 286 12.47 0.50 13.95
C THR A 286 11.76 1.85 13.83
N ILE A 287 10.78 1.97 12.95
CA ILE A 287 10.20 3.23 12.51
C ILE A 287 8.68 3.08 12.32
N THR A 288 7.89 3.80 13.14
CA THR A 288 6.44 3.99 12.92
C THR A 288 6.18 5.08 11.87
N ASP A 289 7.10 5.28 10.93
CA ASP A 289 6.94 6.30 9.89
C ASP A 289 6.18 5.67 8.72
N VAL A 290 4.94 6.13 8.62
CA VAL A 290 4.07 5.99 7.47
C VAL A 290 4.71 6.82 6.36
N LEU A 291 5.60 6.20 5.58
CA LEU A 291 6.24 6.82 4.44
C LEU A 291 5.44 6.46 3.17
N GLY A 292 4.90 7.46 2.47
CA GLY A 292 4.35 7.31 1.12
C GLY A 292 5.41 6.86 0.09
N GLU A 293 5.04 6.70 -1.19
CA GLU A 293 5.94 6.31 -2.30
C GLU A 293 7.27 7.08 -2.29
N GLU A 294 7.21 8.42 -2.17
CA GLU A 294 8.39 9.27 -2.09
C GLU A 294 9.20 9.07 -0.80
N GLY A 295 8.52 8.84 0.33
CA GLY A 295 9.17 8.63 1.61
C GLY A 295 9.95 7.32 1.62
N PHE A 296 9.33 6.25 1.08
CA PHE A 296 9.98 4.95 0.91
C PHE A 296 11.23 5.09 0.05
N ALA A 297 11.12 5.67 -1.15
CA ALA A 297 12.27 5.88 -2.04
C ALA A 297 13.36 6.78 -1.46
N ARG A 298 13.02 7.73 -0.58
CA ARG A 298 14.00 8.56 0.14
C ARG A 298 14.75 7.77 1.20
N SER A 299 14.12 6.76 1.79
CA SER A 299 14.68 5.92 2.85
C SER A 299 15.56 4.78 2.34
N LEU A 300 15.60 4.55 1.02
CA LEU A 300 16.40 3.48 0.43
C LEU A 300 17.89 3.82 0.49
N SER A 301 18.67 2.94 1.11
CA SER A 301 20.13 2.95 1.05
C SER A 301 20.63 2.32 -0.25
N LYS A 302 21.95 2.38 -0.50
CA LYS A 302 22.56 1.64 -1.60
C LYS A 302 22.40 0.13 -1.42
N GLU A 303 22.58 -0.36 -0.19
CA GLU A 303 22.38 -1.77 0.17
C GLU A 303 20.94 -2.22 -0.07
N ASP A 304 19.95 -1.37 0.25
CA ASP A 304 18.54 -1.66 -0.04
C ASP A 304 18.31 -1.83 -1.55
N LEU A 305 18.99 -1.04 -2.39
CA LEU A 305 18.91 -1.20 -3.86
C LEU A 305 19.59 -2.48 -4.34
N ASP A 306 20.80 -2.76 -3.85
CA ASP A 306 21.52 -3.97 -4.21
C ASP A 306 20.67 -5.21 -3.88
N TYR A 307 19.99 -5.22 -2.73
CA TYR A 307 19.04 -6.25 -2.34
C TYR A 307 17.78 -6.29 -3.23
N LEU A 308 17.13 -5.15 -3.45
CA LEU A 308 15.90 -5.08 -4.28
C LEU A 308 16.12 -5.58 -5.70
N PHE A 309 17.32 -5.40 -6.25
CA PHE A 309 17.68 -5.74 -7.62
C PHE A 309 18.58 -7.00 -7.74
N SER A 310 18.80 -7.75 -6.66
CA SER A 310 19.52 -9.04 -6.72
C SER A 310 18.66 -10.14 -7.36
N GLU A 311 19.34 -11.04 -8.07
CA GLU A 311 18.81 -12.29 -8.62
C GLU A 311 19.10 -13.38 -7.58
N ASP A 312 18.28 -13.48 -6.54
CA ASP A 312 18.34 -14.61 -5.59
C ASP A 312 17.43 -15.73 -6.07
#